data_AF-K1WDA2-F1
#
_entry.id   AF-K1WDA2-F1
#
_cell.length_a   1.000
_cell.length_b   1.000
_cell.length_c   1.000
_cell.angle_alpha   90.00
_cell.angle_beta   90.00
_cell.angle_gamma   90.00
#
_symmetry.space_group_name_H-M   'P 1'
#
loop_
_entity.id
_entity.type
_entity.pdbx_description
1 polymer ?
#
loop_
_entity_poly.entity_id
_entity_poly.type
_entity_poly.pdbx_seq_one_letter_code
_entity_poly.pdbx_strand_id
1 'polypeptide(L)'
;MSTPALPFPHCWDNVLPKGQTHDGIIHVTEQDFTAQRPSLEQPILQTATFAISQKVMREYAPEEFNTRFISSQVTAEDIKGYTVTSIRLWLRILHNTVTPDLYHIPIEDVWYAIAFGQHFRFPITKLPKWYDKWWKATFPNPNTLRSEQLRQLIYPSYEVGGGGKLEFVTKRLWDLAGHLRETNPTQYPELFVPPIAIAARNKGQSYSLFSSAV
;
A
#
# COMPACT_ATOMS: atom_id res chain seq x y z
N MET A 1 16.63 -30.35 -15.34
CA MET A 1 16.88 -29.78 -13.99
C MET A 1 15.52 -29.49 -13.38
N SER A 2 15.11 -30.26 -12.39
CA SER A 2 13.82 -30.11 -11.73
C SER A 2 13.91 -28.96 -10.72
N THR A 3 13.12 -27.92 -10.91
CA THR A 3 12.97 -26.83 -9.94
C THR A 3 12.43 -27.43 -8.64
N PRO A 4 13.09 -27.26 -7.48
CA PRO A 4 12.52 -27.70 -6.22
C PRO A 4 11.17 -27.00 -6.02
N ALA A 5 10.13 -27.77 -5.74
CA ALA A 5 8.81 -27.22 -5.44
C ALA A 5 8.92 -26.31 -4.21
N LEU A 6 8.57 -25.03 -4.37
CA LEU A 6 8.56 -24.10 -3.26
C LEU A 6 7.49 -24.53 -2.26
N PRO A 7 7.77 -24.52 -0.95
CA PRO A 7 6.83 -24.96 0.08
C PRO A 7 5.59 -24.07 0.25
N PHE A 8 5.55 -22.91 -0.43
CA PHE A 8 4.51 -21.90 -0.34
C PHE A 8 4.13 -21.39 -1.75
N PRO A 9 2.94 -20.79 -1.94
CA PRO A 9 2.59 -20.13 -3.19
C PRO A 9 3.67 -19.13 -3.59
N HIS A 10 4.15 -19.25 -4.83
CA HIS A 10 5.13 -18.35 -5.40
C HIS A 10 4.60 -17.74 -6.69
N CYS A 11 4.62 -16.42 -6.81
CA CYS A 11 4.28 -15.74 -8.05
C CYS A 11 5.51 -15.06 -8.68
N TRP A 12 5.72 -15.35 -9.96
CA TRP A 12 6.62 -14.57 -10.80
C TRP A 12 5.81 -13.52 -11.54
N ASP A 13 6.21 -12.26 -11.46
CA ASP A 13 5.51 -11.17 -12.16
C ASP A 13 6.49 -10.26 -12.90
N ASN A 14 6.18 -9.97 -14.17
CA ASN A 14 6.92 -9.01 -14.97
C ASN A 14 6.18 -7.67 -14.92
N VAL A 15 6.75 -6.69 -14.22
CA VAL A 15 6.13 -5.37 -14.06
C VAL A 15 6.47 -4.43 -15.21
N LEU A 16 7.21 -4.89 -16.23
CA LEU A 16 7.61 -4.06 -17.35
C LEU A 16 6.52 -3.93 -18.41
N PRO A 17 6.52 -2.82 -19.19
CA PRO A 17 5.74 -2.71 -20.40
C PRO A 17 6.05 -3.87 -21.37
N LYS A 18 5.04 -4.29 -22.14
CA LYS A 18 5.20 -5.36 -23.14
C LYS A 18 6.36 -5.05 -24.09
N GLY A 19 7.26 -6.01 -24.27
CA GLY A 19 8.41 -5.91 -25.17
C GLY A 19 9.69 -5.32 -24.54
N GLN A 20 9.68 -4.94 -23.26
CA GLN A 20 10.89 -4.54 -22.55
C GLN A 20 11.54 -5.72 -21.82
N THR A 21 12.88 -5.72 -21.79
CA THR A 21 13.70 -6.66 -21.02
C THR A 21 13.96 -6.11 -19.63
N HIS A 22 13.92 -6.99 -18.62
CA HIS A 22 14.30 -6.63 -17.26
C HIS A 22 15.81 -6.66 -17.10
N ASP A 23 16.31 -5.75 -16.26
CA ASP A 23 17.70 -5.67 -15.84
C ASP A 23 17.82 -5.75 -14.32
N GLY A 24 16.72 -5.90 -13.58
CA GLY A 24 16.71 -6.11 -12.14
C GLY A 24 15.61 -7.06 -11.66
N ILE A 25 15.85 -7.66 -10.50
CA ILE A 25 14.91 -8.56 -9.81
C ILE A 25 14.75 -8.09 -8.36
N ILE A 26 13.51 -8.15 -7.86
CA ILE A 26 13.16 -7.95 -6.44
C ILE A 26 12.47 -9.21 -5.93
N HIS A 27 12.93 -9.71 -4.78
CA HIS A 27 12.30 -10.81 -4.05
C HIS A 27 11.49 -10.28 -2.88
N VAL A 28 10.31 -10.88 -2.67
CA VAL A 28 9.38 -10.50 -1.62
C VAL A 28 8.91 -11.75 -0.90
N THR A 29 8.92 -11.70 0.43
CA THR A 29 8.37 -12.73 1.30
C THR A 29 7.31 -12.11 2.21
N GLU A 30 6.06 -12.49 1.97
CA GLU A 30 4.92 -12.08 2.80
C GLU A 30 4.71 -13.07 3.94
N GLN A 31 4.53 -12.52 5.14
CA GLN A 31 4.43 -13.29 6.37
C GLN A 31 3.05 -13.08 7.02
N ASP A 32 2.58 -14.10 7.73
CA ASP A 32 1.31 -14.05 8.46
C ASP A 32 1.46 -13.34 9.80
N PHE A 33 1.31 -12.01 9.79
CA PHE A 33 1.42 -11.19 11.01
C PHE A 33 0.30 -11.41 12.03
N THR A 34 -0.74 -12.19 11.68
CA THR A 34 -1.84 -12.52 12.59
C THR A 34 -1.59 -13.82 13.36
N ALA A 35 -0.63 -14.64 12.93
CA ALA A 35 -0.29 -15.89 13.57
C ALA A 35 0.34 -15.61 14.95
N GLN A 36 -0.40 -15.91 16.02
CA GLN A 36 0.12 -15.93 17.38
C GLN A 36 1.03 -17.16 17.56
N ARG A 37 2.24 -17.13 16.97
CA ARG A 37 3.27 -18.13 17.23
C ARG A 37 4.38 -17.53 18.09
N PRO A 38 4.86 -18.27 19.11
CA PRO A 38 5.99 -17.85 19.94
C PRO A 38 7.35 -17.99 19.24
N SER A 39 7.41 -18.33 17.94
CA SER A 39 8.66 -18.44 17.19
C SER A 39 9.18 -17.08 16.76
N LEU A 40 10.51 -16.94 16.69
CA LEU A 40 11.20 -15.74 16.17
C LEU A 40 10.89 -15.46 14.68
N GLU A 41 10.36 -16.45 13.95
CA GLU A 41 9.97 -16.32 12.54
C GLU A 41 8.46 -16.47 12.36
N GLN A 42 7.85 -15.45 11.75
CA GLN A 42 6.45 -15.42 11.33
C GLN A 42 6.24 -16.41 10.16
N PRO A 43 5.13 -17.18 10.13
CA PRO A 43 4.82 -18.10 9.02
C PRO A 43 4.81 -17.38 7.67
N ILE A 44 5.33 -18.02 6.62
CA ILE A 44 5.30 -17.48 5.26
C ILE A 44 3.92 -17.75 4.65
N LEU A 45 3.25 -16.70 4.18
CA LEU A 45 1.99 -16.80 3.44
C LEU A 45 2.25 -17.06 1.95
N GLN A 46 3.11 -16.25 1.35
CA GLN A 46 3.48 -16.35 -0.06
C GLN A 46 4.80 -15.65 -0.33
N THR A 47 5.41 -15.99 -1.46
CA THR A 47 6.59 -15.29 -1.96
C THR A 47 6.35 -14.79 -3.37
N ALA A 48 7.05 -13.74 -3.76
CA ALA A 48 6.97 -13.19 -5.10
C ALA A 48 8.35 -12.80 -5.62
N THR A 49 8.48 -12.84 -6.94
CA THR A 49 9.63 -12.28 -7.63
C THR A 49 9.18 -11.37 -8.75
N PHE A 50 9.68 -10.15 -8.72
CA PHE A 50 9.33 -9.10 -9.66
C PHE A 50 10.49 -8.78 -10.58
N ALA A 51 10.28 -8.94 -11.88
CA ALA A 51 11.20 -8.48 -12.91
C ALA A 51 10.92 -7.00 -13.21
N ILE A 52 11.93 -6.15 -13.01
CA ILE A 52 11.82 -4.68 -13.01
C ILE A 52 12.85 -4.02 -13.94
N SER A 53 12.76 -2.70 -14.08
CA SER A 53 13.79 -1.85 -14.67
C SER A 53 14.58 -1.13 -13.58
N GLN A 54 15.87 -1.41 -13.45
CA GLN A 54 16.78 -0.70 -12.55
C GLN A 54 16.81 0.79 -12.86
N LYS A 55 16.71 1.18 -14.13
CA LYS A 55 16.64 2.59 -14.53
C LYS A 55 15.45 3.30 -13.85
N VAL A 56 14.26 2.70 -13.93
CA VAL A 56 13.06 3.24 -13.29
C VAL A 56 13.21 3.27 -11.77
N MET A 57 13.78 2.22 -11.18
CA MET A 57 13.97 2.18 -9.74
C MET A 57 15.01 3.20 -9.25
N ARG A 58 16.09 3.46 -9.98
CA ARG A 58 17.05 4.53 -9.64
C ARG A 58 16.45 5.93 -9.75
N GLU A 59 15.41 6.11 -10.57
CA GLU A 59 14.71 7.39 -10.70
C GLU A 59 13.81 7.67 -9.48
N TYR A 60 13.19 6.64 -8.91
CA TYR A 60 12.12 6.80 -7.90
C TYR A 60 12.41 6.25 -6.51
N ALA A 61 13.31 5.28 -6.38
CA ALA A 61 13.69 4.67 -5.12
C ALA A 61 15.03 5.24 -4.63
N PRO A 62 15.22 5.40 -3.31
CA PRO A 62 16.50 5.78 -2.72
C PRO A 62 17.63 4.80 -3.09
N GLU A 63 18.87 5.28 -3.08
CA GLU A 63 20.05 4.45 -3.37
C GLU A 63 20.18 3.24 -2.43
N GLU A 64 19.81 3.42 -1.16
CA GLU A 64 19.78 2.37 -0.14
C GLU A 64 18.83 1.23 -0.52
N PHE A 65 17.65 1.58 -1.04
CA PHE A 65 16.68 0.58 -1.52
C PHE A 65 17.26 -0.17 -2.73
N ASN A 66 17.80 0.57 -3.70
CA ASN A 66 18.37 -0.01 -4.91
C ASN A 66 19.52 -0.98 -4.60
N THR A 67 20.44 -0.60 -3.71
CA THR A 67 21.60 -1.43 -3.35
C THR A 67 21.20 -2.69 -2.59
N ARG A 68 20.18 -2.61 -1.75
CA ARG A 68 19.80 -3.70 -0.84
C ARG A 68 18.86 -4.72 -1.47
N PHE A 69 17.86 -4.26 -2.22
CA PHE A 69 16.74 -5.09 -2.65
C PHE A 69 16.71 -5.37 -4.15
N ILE A 70 17.52 -4.69 -4.95
CA ILE A 70 17.59 -4.90 -6.38
C ILE A 70 18.88 -5.61 -6.72
N SER A 71 18.77 -6.77 -7.34
CA SER A 71 19.92 -7.50 -7.82
C SER A 71 19.80 -7.86 -9.30
N SER A 72 20.94 -7.90 -9.98
CA SER A 72 21.10 -8.56 -11.27
C SER A 72 21.51 -10.04 -11.12
N GLN A 73 21.93 -10.48 -9.92
CA GLN A 73 22.32 -11.85 -9.55
C GLN A 73 22.13 -12.14 -8.04
N VAL A 74 21.13 -12.96 -7.68
CA VAL A 74 20.93 -13.82 -6.47
C VAL A 74 21.20 -13.27 -5.04
N THR A 75 21.88 -12.14 -4.83
CA THR A 75 22.31 -11.65 -3.51
C THR A 75 21.45 -10.52 -2.92
N ALA A 76 20.35 -10.14 -3.57
CA ALA A 76 19.43 -9.15 -3.00
C ALA A 76 18.74 -9.73 -1.76
N GLU A 77 18.54 -8.88 -0.76
CA GLU A 77 17.71 -9.24 0.39
C GLU A 77 16.24 -9.35 -0.02
N ASP A 78 15.50 -10.24 0.64
CA ASP A 78 14.05 -10.30 0.54
C ASP A 78 13.41 -9.11 1.25
N ILE A 79 12.46 -8.46 0.59
CA ILE A 79 11.56 -7.53 1.26
C ILE A 79 10.57 -8.33 2.12
N LYS A 80 10.50 -7.99 3.40
CA LYS A 80 9.59 -8.58 4.40
C LYS A 80 8.82 -7.46 5.13
N GLY A 81 7.77 -7.83 5.86
CA GLY A 81 6.95 -6.88 6.64
C GLY A 81 5.72 -6.31 5.91
N TYR A 82 5.65 -6.49 4.59
CA TYR A 82 4.58 -5.97 3.74
C TYR A 82 3.93 -7.09 2.93
N THR A 83 2.80 -6.80 2.29
CA THR A 83 2.13 -7.76 1.41
C THR A 83 2.76 -7.76 0.02
N VAL A 84 2.70 -8.90 -0.67
CA VAL A 84 3.09 -9.00 -2.08
C VAL A 84 2.27 -8.02 -2.92
N THR A 85 0.99 -7.85 -2.60
CA THR A 85 0.07 -6.94 -3.29
C THR A 85 0.50 -5.47 -3.17
N SER A 86 0.85 -5.01 -1.97
CA SER A 86 1.26 -3.62 -1.75
C SER A 86 2.56 -3.28 -2.47
N ILE A 87 3.52 -4.22 -2.51
CA ILE A 87 4.78 -4.05 -3.23
C ILE A 87 4.54 -4.08 -4.75
N ARG A 88 3.75 -5.05 -5.24
CA ARG A 88 3.36 -5.12 -6.66
C ARG A 88 2.72 -3.82 -7.14
N LEU A 89 1.84 -3.24 -6.32
CA LEU A 89 1.20 -1.96 -6.62
C LEU A 89 2.24 -0.87 -6.87
N TRP A 90 3.18 -0.68 -5.95
CA TRP A 90 4.23 0.33 -6.11
C TRP A 90 5.08 0.10 -7.34
N LEU A 91 5.56 -1.12 -7.54
CA LEU A 91 6.39 -1.45 -8.70
C LEU A 91 5.64 -1.12 -10.00
N ARG A 92 4.36 -1.47 -10.12
CA ARG A 92 3.55 -1.14 -11.30
C ARG A 92 3.22 0.34 -11.43
N ILE A 93 3.05 1.08 -10.33
CA ILE A 93 2.90 2.54 -10.37
C ILE A 93 4.16 3.20 -10.92
N LEU A 94 5.34 2.82 -10.42
CA LEU A 94 6.62 3.39 -10.83
C LEU A 94 6.92 3.09 -12.31
N HIS A 95 6.59 1.88 -12.77
CA HIS A 95 6.78 1.46 -14.16
C HIS A 95 5.62 1.89 -15.10
N ASN A 96 4.57 2.52 -14.56
CA ASN A 96 3.36 2.88 -15.30
C ASN A 96 2.68 1.68 -16.01
N THR A 97 2.60 0.56 -15.31
CA THR A 97 2.08 -0.74 -15.78
C THR A 97 1.00 -1.31 -14.85
N VAL A 98 0.26 -0.43 -14.18
CA VAL A 98 -0.86 -0.81 -13.31
C VAL A 98 -1.89 -1.61 -14.11
N THR A 99 -2.24 -2.78 -13.60
CA THR A 99 -3.23 -3.70 -14.17
C THR A 99 -4.59 -3.56 -13.48
N PRO A 100 -5.70 -3.95 -14.14
CA PRO A 100 -7.04 -3.76 -13.58
C PRO A 100 -7.30 -4.43 -12.22
N ASP A 101 -6.67 -5.56 -11.94
CA ASP A 101 -6.76 -6.28 -10.65
C ASP A 101 -6.28 -5.42 -9.47
N LEU A 102 -5.28 -4.55 -9.69
CA LEU A 102 -4.79 -3.64 -8.66
C LEU A 102 -5.77 -2.52 -8.29
N TYR A 103 -6.91 -2.39 -8.98
CA TYR A 103 -7.98 -1.49 -8.57
C TYR A 103 -9.00 -2.16 -7.63
N HIS A 104 -8.84 -3.45 -7.33
CA HIS A 104 -9.74 -4.24 -6.48
C HIS A 104 -9.05 -4.81 -5.25
N ILE A 105 -7.89 -4.27 -4.87
CA ILE A 105 -7.16 -4.72 -3.69
C ILE A 105 -7.90 -4.31 -2.39
N PRO A 106 -7.82 -5.12 -1.32
CA PRO A 106 -8.35 -4.79 0.00
C PRO A 106 -7.87 -3.43 0.53
N ILE A 107 -8.68 -2.82 1.44
CA ILE A 107 -8.28 -1.59 2.14
C ILE A 107 -6.95 -1.79 2.87
N GLU A 108 -6.75 -2.94 3.52
CA GLU A 108 -5.52 -3.29 4.22
C GLU A 108 -4.27 -3.24 3.31
N ASP A 109 -4.35 -3.73 2.08
CA ASP A 109 -3.24 -3.63 1.12
C ASP A 109 -2.92 -2.19 0.72
N VAL A 110 -3.92 -1.29 0.75
CA VAL A 110 -3.70 0.15 0.55
C VAL A 110 -2.92 0.75 1.72
N TRP A 111 -3.21 0.33 2.96
CA TRP A 111 -2.45 0.73 4.13
C TRP A 111 -0.99 0.27 4.04
N TYR A 112 -0.76 -1.01 3.71
CA TYR A 112 0.59 -1.53 3.49
C TYR A 112 1.32 -0.82 2.35
N ALA A 113 0.60 -0.41 1.29
CA ALA A 113 1.19 0.37 0.21
C ALA A 113 1.64 1.75 0.70
N ILE A 114 0.81 2.47 1.47
CA ILE A 114 1.21 3.76 2.04
C ILE A 114 2.42 3.57 2.97
N ALA A 115 2.39 2.57 3.85
CA ALA A 115 3.49 2.25 4.77
C ALA A 115 4.80 1.98 4.03
N PHE A 116 4.76 1.11 3.02
CA PHE A 116 5.91 0.77 2.20
C PHE A 116 6.49 2.00 1.50
N GLY A 117 5.61 2.83 0.93
CA GLY A 117 6.00 4.05 0.25
C GLY A 117 6.67 5.06 1.18
N GLN A 118 6.13 5.24 2.39
CA GLN A 118 6.73 6.12 3.40
C GLN A 118 8.08 5.59 3.90
N HIS A 119 8.15 4.29 4.22
CA HIS A 119 9.37 3.66 4.73
C HIS A 119 10.52 3.78 3.73
N PHE A 120 10.27 3.50 2.45
CA PHE A 120 11.28 3.55 1.40
C PHE A 120 11.29 4.87 0.63
N ARG A 121 10.60 5.91 1.12
CA ARG A 121 10.58 7.26 0.55
C ARG A 121 10.21 7.29 -0.94
N PHE A 122 9.31 6.42 -1.37
CA PHE A 122 8.76 6.46 -2.73
C PHE A 122 7.87 7.70 -2.88
N PRO A 123 7.73 8.23 -4.12
CA PRO A 123 6.97 9.46 -4.35
C PRO A 123 5.47 9.23 -4.12
N ILE A 124 5.00 9.48 -2.90
CA ILE A 124 3.59 9.34 -2.49
C ILE A 124 2.62 10.09 -3.43
N THR A 125 3.10 11.18 -4.04
CA THR A 125 2.40 11.98 -5.05
C THR A 125 2.00 11.21 -6.32
N LYS A 126 2.52 9.98 -6.54
CA LYS A 126 2.07 9.10 -7.62
C LYS A 126 0.82 8.29 -7.29
N LEU A 127 0.47 8.10 -6.02
CA LEU A 127 -0.69 7.31 -5.60
C LEU A 127 -2.06 7.95 -5.88
N PRO A 128 -2.28 9.28 -5.79
CA PRO A 128 -3.63 9.87 -5.88
C PRO A 128 -4.41 9.47 -7.13
N LYS A 129 -3.78 9.45 -8.31
CA LYS A 129 -4.42 9.03 -9.57
C LYS A 129 -4.83 7.56 -9.56
N TRP A 130 -4.03 6.70 -8.94
CA TRP A 130 -4.38 5.29 -8.77
C TRP A 130 -5.49 5.14 -7.72
N TYR A 131 -5.40 5.85 -6.59
CA TYR A 131 -6.37 5.81 -5.51
C TYR A 131 -7.77 6.25 -5.97
N ASP A 132 -7.87 7.23 -6.85
CA ASP A 132 -9.14 7.63 -7.49
C ASP A 132 -9.79 6.49 -8.27
N LYS A 133 -9.00 5.71 -9.00
CA LYS A 133 -9.49 4.57 -9.78
C LYS A 133 -9.86 3.41 -8.87
N TRP A 134 -9.00 3.10 -7.90
CA TRP A 134 -9.25 2.09 -6.87
C TRP A 134 -10.53 2.39 -6.08
N TRP A 135 -10.73 3.64 -5.65
CA TRP A 135 -11.92 4.07 -4.93
C TRP A 135 -13.20 3.83 -5.75
N LYS A 136 -13.21 4.22 -7.02
CA LYS A 136 -14.37 4.03 -7.92
C LYS A 136 -14.65 2.55 -8.21
N ALA A 137 -13.60 1.75 -8.37
CA ALA A 137 -13.71 0.32 -8.66
C ALA A 137 -14.15 -0.49 -7.43
N THR A 138 -13.64 -0.13 -6.24
CA THR A 138 -13.92 -0.82 -4.98
C THR A 138 -15.26 -0.39 -4.38
N PHE A 139 -15.63 0.89 -4.56
CA PHE A 139 -16.85 1.48 -3.98
C PHE A 139 -17.72 2.14 -5.05
N PRO A 140 -18.34 1.36 -5.95
CA PRO A 140 -19.25 1.91 -6.97
C PRO A 140 -20.45 2.62 -6.34
N ASN A 141 -20.85 2.24 -5.12
CA ASN A 141 -21.84 2.95 -4.32
C ASN A 141 -21.27 3.26 -2.92
N PRO A 142 -20.52 4.36 -2.75
CA PRO A 142 -19.83 4.65 -1.49
C PRO A 142 -20.80 4.94 -0.32
N ASN A 143 -22.07 5.23 -0.59
CA ASN A 143 -23.09 5.44 0.45
C ASN A 143 -23.43 4.16 1.23
N THR A 144 -23.12 2.98 0.70
CA THR A 144 -23.35 1.68 1.37
C THR A 144 -22.19 1.25 2.26
N LEU A 145 -21.13 2.05 2.35
CA LEU A 145 -20.00 1.77 3.23
C LEU A 145 -20.46 1.70 4.68
N ARG A 146 -20.08 0.60 5.34
CA ARG A 146 -20.35 0.38 6.78
C ARG A 146 -19.36 1.15 7.64
N SER A 147 -19.70 1.33 8.91
CA SER A 147 -18.89 2.10 9.85
C SER A 147 -17.45 1.59 9.89
N GLU A 148 -17.26 0.29 9.97
CA GLU A 148 -15.98 -0.43 10.05
C GLU A 148 -15.08 -0.13 8.84
N GLN A 149 -15.66 -0.14 7.64
CA GLN A 149 -14.93 0.22 6.42
C GLN A 149 -14.55 1.70 6.43
N LEU A 150 -15.47 2.58 6.83
CA LEU A 150 -15.20 4.01 6.94
C LEU A 150 -14.10 4.31 7.95
N ARG A 151 -14.04 3.60 9.08
CA ARG A 151 -12.97 3.72 10.08
C ARG A 151 -11.59 3.37 9.50
N GLN A 152 -11.52 2.37 8.61
CA GLN A 152 -10.28 2.00 7.91
C GLN A 152 -9.94 2.94 6.75
N LEU A 153 -10.91 3.69 6.22
CA LEU A 153 -10.69 4.59 5.09
C LEU A 153 -10.23 6.00 5.49
N ILE A 154 -10.24 6.34 6.80
CA ILE A 154 -9.85 7.67 7.28
C ILE A 154 -8.40 7.98 6.87
N TYR A 155 -7.43 7.18 7.32
CA TYR A 155 -6.00 7.38 7.02
C TYR A 155 -5.65 7.35 5.53
N PRO A 156 -6.05 6.34 4.72
CA PRO A 156 -5.78 6.39 3.28
C PRO A 156 -6.39 7.61 2.58
N SER A 157 -7.57 8.05 3.03
CA SER A 157 -8.20 9.23 2.44
C SER A 157 -7.49 10.53 2.83
N TYR A 158 -6.90 10.59 4.02
CA TYR A 158 -6.06 11.70 4.48
C TYR A 158 -4.74 11.76 3.69
N GLU A 159 -4.02 10.65 3.56
CA GLU A 159 -2.70 10.59 2.93
C GLU A 159 -2.75 10.76 1.40
N VAL A 160 -3.67 10.07 0.73
CA VAL A 160 -3.68 10.00 -0.76
C VAL A 160 -5.03 10.30 -1.40
N GLY A 161 -6.11 10.35 -0.61
CA GLY A 161 -7.47 10.58 -1.12
C GLY A 161 -7.82 12.04 -1.40
N GLY A 162 -7.06 12.98 -0.83
CA GLY A 162 -7.33 14.41 -0.86
C GLY A 162 -8.55 14.81 -0.02
N GLY A 163 -8.76 16.13 0.11
CA GLY A 163 -9.78 16.70 1.00
C GLY A 163 -11.19 16.15 0.77
N GLY A 164 -11.60 15.93 -0.49
CA GLY A 164 -12.95 15.49 -0.81
C GLY A 164 -13.30 14.07 -0.31
N LYS A 165 -12.38 13.11 -0.42
CA LYS A 165 -12.64 11.74 0.08
C LYS A 165 -12.55 11.67 1.60
N LEU A 166 -11.60 12.39 2.19
CA LEU A 166 -11.51 12.50 3.64
C LEU A 166 -12.80 13.09 4.21
N GLU A 167 -13.29 14.19 3.62
CA GLU A 167 -14.54 14.83 4.03
C GLU A 167 -15.73 13.90 3.93
N PHE A 168 -15.86 13.16 2.82
CA PHE A 168 -16.90 12.17 2.62
C PHE A 168 -16.86 11.08 3.71
N VAL A 169 -15.71 10.43 3.89
CA VAL A 169 -15.55 9.30 4.82
C VAL A 169 -15.92 9.71 6.24
N THR A 170 -15.39 10.83 6.69
CA THR A 170 -15.58 11.31 8.06
C THR A 170 -16.98 11.87 8.28
N LYS A 171 -17.64 12.48 7.28
CA LYS A 171 -19.04 12.90 7.39
C LYS A 171 -19.95 11.68 7.52
N ARG A 172 -19.79 10.71 6.62
CA ARG A 172 -20.60 9.49 6.61
C ARG A 172 -20.41 8.68 7.90
N LEU A 173 -19.18 8.59 8.39
CA LEU A 173 -18.90 7.90 9.66
C LEU A 173 -19.58 8.59 10.84
N TRP A 174 -19.56 9.93 10.87
CA TRP A 174 -20.26 10.70 11.90
C TRP A 174 -21.77 10.43 11.85
N ASP A 175 -22.38 10.47 10.67
CA ASP A 175 -23.82 10.22 10.50
C ASP A 175 -24.23 8.80 10.93
N LEU A 176 -23.34 7.81 10.80
CA LEU A 176 -23.62 6.41 11.14
C LEU A 176 -23.27 6.03 12.59
N ALA A 177 -22.21 6.62 13.16
CA ALA A 177 -21.66 6.20 14.45
C ALA A 177 -21.69 7.29 15.54
N GLY A 178 -21.91 8.56 15.18
CA GLY A 178 -21.86 9.70 16.11
C GLY A 178 -20.48 10.06 16.64
N HIS A 179 -19.41 9.40 16.16
CA HIS A 179 -18.04 9.69 16.56
C HIS A 179 -17.02 9.26 15.48
N LEU A 180 -15.88 9.94 15.44
CA LEU A 180 -14.74 9.55 14.60
C LEU A 180 -13.79 8.69 15.42
N ARG A 181 -13.62 7.44 15.00
CA ARG A 181 -12.53 6.58 15.50
C ARG A 181 -11.98 5.80 14.32
N GLU A 182 -10.70 5.96 14.08
CA GLU A 182 -9.95 5.23 13.05
C GLU A 182 -9.70 3.79 13.48
N THR A 183 -9.50 2.92 12.49
CA THR A 183 -9.11 1.53 12.72
C THR A 183 -8.01 1.18 11.73
N ASN A 184 -6.82 0.91 12.25
CA ASN A 184 -5.66 0.48 11.48
C ASN A 184 -5.70 -1.06 11.34
N PRO A 185 -5.83 -1.60 10.11
CA PRO A 185 -5.86 -3.03 9.87
C PRO A 185 -4.46 -3.66 9.80
N THR A 186 -3.38 -2.89 9.94
CA THR A 186 -2.00 -3.35 9.78
C THR A 186 -1.28 -3.50 11.12
N GLN A 187 -0.09 -4.11 11.07
CA GLN A 187 0.82 -4.23 12.22
C GLN A 187 1.59 -2.93 12.56
N TYR A 188 1.44 -1.85 11.80
CA TYR A 188 2.22 -0.61 11.95
C TYR A 188 1.46 0.42 12.79
N PRO A 189 1.66 0.47 14.13
CA PRO A 189 0.88 1.32 15.03
C PRO A 189 1.09 2.83 14.81
N GLU A 190 2.10 3.22 14.04
CA GLU A 190 2.40 4.60 13.70
C GLU A 190 1.51 5.15 12.57
N LEU A 191 0.87 4.28 11.78
CA LEU A 191 -0.01 4.69 10.70
C LEU A 191 -1.35 5.15 11.27
N PHE A 192 -1.48 6.44 11.55
CA PHE A 192 -2.75 7.04 11.93
C PHE A 192 -2.81 8.48 11.45
N VAL A 193 -4.02 8.99 11.23
CA VAL A 193 -4.20 10.43 11.06
C VAL A 193 -3.76 11.15 12.34
N PRO A 194 -2.97 12.25 12.25
CA PRO A 194 -2.56 13.00 13.43
C PRO A 194 -3.75 13.30 14.35
N PRO A 195 -3.67 13.03 15.67
CA PRO A 195 -4.80 13.18 16.58
C PRO A 195 -5.49 14.56 16.52
N ILE A 196 -4.71 15.59 16.19
CA ILE A 196 -5.20 16.97 16.05
C ILE A 196 -6.19 17.14 14.90
N ALA A 197 -6.02 16.41 13.79
CA ALA A 197 -6.90 16.48 12.63
C ALA A 197 -8.24 15.77 12.87
N ILE A 198 -8.26 14.72 13.71
CA ILE A 198 -9.51 14.08 14.16
C ILE A 198 -10.21 14.96 15.20
N ALA A 199 -9.45 15.52 16.15
CA ALA A 199 -9.98 16.37 17.21
C ALA A 199 -10.59 17.68 16.68
N ALA A 200 -10.01 18.29 15.63
CA ALA A 200 -10.55 19.48 14.99
C ALA A 200 -11.96 19.25 14.43
N ARG A 201 -12.21 18.11 13.76
CA ARG A 201 -13.55 17.77 13.23
C ARG A 201 -14.53 17.39 14.33
N ASN A 202 -14.12 16.65 15.35
CA ASN A 202 -14.98 16.35 16.50
C ASN A 202 -15.46 17.63 17.23
N LYS A 203 -14.74 18.75 17.06
CA LYS A 203 -15.10 20.09 17.56
C LYS A 203 -15.85 20.96 16.54
N GLY A 204 -16.21 20.43 15.36
CA GLY A 204 -16.96 21.15 14.33
C GLY A 204 -16.15 22.09 13.43
N GLN A 205 -14.82 21.94 13.36
CA GLN A 205 -13.95 22.78 12.51
C GLN A 205 -13.73 22.16 11.11
N SER A 206 -13.69 23.00 10.08
CA SER A 206 -13.50 22.61 8.67
C SER A 206 -12.05 22.20 8.37
N TYR A 207 -11.85 21.26 7.44
CA TYR A 207 -10.54 20.73 7.01
C TYR A 207 -9.76 21.65 6.06
N SER A 208 -10.25 22.87 5.80
CA SER A 208 -9.59 23.84 4.90
C SER A 208 -8.17 24.24 5.32
N LEU A 209 -7.70 23.81 6.50
CA LEU A 209 -6.36 24.09 7.03
C LEU A 209 -5.29 23.05 6.67
N PHE A 210 -5.64 21.92 6.02
CA PHE A 210 -4.69 20.83 5.77
C PHE A 210 -4.23 20.69 4.31
N SER A 211 -4.52 21.69 3.47
CA SER A 211 -4.13 21.72 2.04
C SER A 211 -2.67 22.13 1.78
N SER A 212 -1.84 22.28 2.81
CA SER A 212 -0.46 22.78 2.66
C SER A 212 0.64 21.74 2.84
N ALA A 213 0.32 20.44 2.86
CA ALA A 213 1.31 19.37 2.78
C ALA A 213 1.22 18.68 1.40
N VAL A 214 1.76 19.33 0.38
CA VAL A 214 2.18 18.71 -0.89
C VAL A 214 3.65 19.00 -1.09
#